data_AF-A0A7S4EBZ2-F1
#
_entry.id   AF-A0A7S4EBZ2-F1
#
_cell.length_a   1.000
_cell.length_b   1.000
_cell.length_c   1.000
_cell.angle_alpha   90.00
_cell.angle_beta   90.00
_cell.angle_gamma   90.00
#
_symmetry.space_group_name_H-M   'P 1'
#
loop_
_entity.id
_entity.type
_entity.pdbx_description
1 polymer ?
#
loop_
_entity_poly.entity_id
_entity_poly.type
_entity_poly.pdbx_seq_one_letter_code
_entity_poly.pdbx_strand_id
1 'polypeptide(L)'
;FACVDTKELSRHALLHSSSAGVQALLLSNRPEHTTIRRAVLDAQSSGGVCVADDTVCAQGKGNGACAARQLQPCMRRNNSSSNKLAAAEQGLPKKKMPKPQPWLVLLSQRRVALAGALVAFAVLYAFSRQDEAKDNEEIPCDVLTNPRWAPRLPSLVELSLRNCGLTELPAAIGQCASLKKLDLGGNDLTDLPMTLAKCTRLEILFVLGSRRMQSVPKVLARMTSLTRLGLKSNGLTKLHGDALPPHLIHAIFTDNQITTIDEEAWRKFSSIRKLMLANNKLTSFTGGTNPSKNLASLELVRLANNDLQSLPDEVLRAPRLAWVALAGNPRLVGFGQLASALETTMARIDFSDAVALGKGASGSVRSASFKGTPCAVKELLETSSDGAARDELAVHERVAGETPSTLIKTLAIIREPPAVVMERLTKNARDLARPPTIIEVTRDRYEDGERFSSAFSITLLKGLAEALRYLHSKRVAHGDVYGHNTLVLDSTGAAKLGDFGASFYYGELAPSAQRLIERVEVRAFGVLCAEVATRIVGAAATRDRLLAVADDCLQGDAAARPSFERLVAALGNVN
;
A
#
# COMPACT_ATOMS: atom_id res chain seq x y z
N PHE A 1 -5.82 -6.12 2.35
CA PHE A 1 -7.27 -6.11 2.60
C PHE A 1 -8.06 -6.84 1.51
N ALA A 2 -7.63 -8.04 1.15
CA ALA A 2 -8.50 -9.21 1.20
C ALA A 2 -8.43 -9.70 2.66
N CYS A 3 -9.53 -10.16 3.25
CA CYS A 3 -9.67 -10.63 4.65
C CYS A 3 -8.43 -10.49 5.57
N VAL A 4 -8.31 -9.35 6.26
CA VAL A 4 -7.69 -9.35 7.59
C VAL A 4 -8.85 -9.27 8.56
N ASP A 5 -9.10 -10.39 9.24
CA ASP A 5 -9.85 -10.42 10.48
C ASP A 5 -9.02 -9.58 11.47
N THR A 6 -9.35 -8.31 11.65
CA THR A 6 -8.58 -7.36 12.48
C THR A 6 -8.72 -7.62 13.98
N LYS A 7 -8.92 -8.88 14.39
CA LYS A 7 -8.89 -9.31 15.79
C LYS A 7 -7.47 -9.35 16.39
N GLU A 8 -6.42 -9.12 15.60
CA GLU A 8 -5.03 -9.09 16.09
C GLU A 8 -4.47 -7.70 16.45
N LEU A 9 -5.21 -6.60 16.27
CA LEU A 9 -4.74 -5.28 16.70
C LEU A 9 -4.94 -4.98 18.20
N SER A 10 -5.47 -5.93 18.98
CA SER A 10 -5.84 -5.69 20.39
C SER A 10 -5.18 -6.64 21.40
N ARG A 11 -4.23 -7.50 21.01
CA ARG A 11 -3.68 -8.53 21.94
C ARG A 11 -2.16 -8.70 22.03
N HIS A 12 -1.36 -7.78 21.48
CA HIS A 12 0.11 -7.81 21.64
C HIS A 12 0.69 -6.49 22.19
N ALA A 13 -0.03 -5.86 23.12
CA ALA A 13 0.46 -4.70 23.87
C ALA A 13 0.83 -5.00 25.33
N LEU A 14 0.95 -6.27 25.73
CA LEU A 14 1.38 -6.63 27.09
C LEU A 14 2.44 -7.73 27.02
N LEU A 15 3.60 -7.41 27.64
CA LEU A 15 4.77 -8.25 27.96
C LEU A 15 5.85 -8.34 26.87
N HIS A 16 6.71 -7.32 26.78
CA HIS A 16 8.08 -7.38 27.31
C HIS A 16 8.77 -6.04 27.12
N SER A 17 8.84 -5.26 28.21
CA SER A 17 9.71 -4.11 28.34
C SER A 17 11.16 -4.58 28.48
N SER A 18 12.02 -4.22 27.54
CA SER A 18 13.44 -4.00 27.85
C SER A 18 13.90 -2.74 27.14
N SER A 19 14.46 -1.84 27.94
CA SER A 19 14.78 -0.45 27.64
C SER A 19 16.09 -0.33 26.85
N ALA A 20 16.06 0.30 25.68
CA ALA A 20 17.19 1.05 25.14
C ALA A 20 16.67 2.11 24.14
N GLY A 21 17.01 3.37 24.41
CA GLY A 21 16.33 4.55 23.87
C GLY A 21 16.59 4.88 22.42
N VAL A 22 15.56 5.45 21.79
CA VAL A 22 15.64 6.20 20.53
C VAL A 22 15.36 7.66 20.84
N GLN A 23 16.34 8.52 20.58
CA GLN A 23 16.18 9.96 20.48
C GLN A 23 16.05 10.30 19.00
N ALA A 24 14.85 10.67 18.55
CA ALA A 24 14.60 11.19 17.21
C ALA A 24 14.31 12.69 17.31
N LEU A 25 15.15 13.50 16.68
CA LEU A 25 14.95 14.92 16.46
C LEU A 25 14.26 15.13 15.11
N LEU A 26 13.18 15.91 15.13
CA LEU A 26 12.49 16.49 13.99
C LEU A 26 13.45 17.36 13.16
N LEU A 27 13.32 17.31 11.83
CA LEU A 27 13.12 18.49 10.97
C LEU A 27 12.92 18.09 9.48
N SER A 28 11.82 18.59 8.93
CA SER A 28 11.55 18.96 7.53
C SER A 28 12.26 18.24 6.38
N ASN A 29 11.48 17.64 5.47
CA ASN A 29 11.81 17.72 4.04
C ASN A 29 10.56 17.65 3.15
N ARG A 30 10.41 18.69 2.32
CA ARG A 30 9.51 18.78 1.17
C ARG A 30 10.09 17.95 0.02
N PRO A 31 9.27 17.38 -0.89
CA PRO A 31 9.77 16.67 -2.06
C PRO A 31 10.00 17.66 -3.21
N GLU A 32 11.25 17.81 -3.65
CA GLU A 32 11.57 18.44 -4.94
C GLU A 32 11.67 17.39 -6.05
N HIS A 33 11.04 17.72 -7.17
CA HIS A 33 11.16 17.07 -8.46
C HIS A 33 12.63 17.00 -8.91
N THR A 34 13.06 15.86 -9.45
CA THR A 34 14.24 15.83 -10.32
C THR A 34 13.98 14.93 -11.52
N THR A 35 13.82 15.60 -12.65
CA THR A 35 13.80 15.03 -13.99
C THR A 35 15.23 14.81 -14.45
N ILE A 36 15.43 13.66 -15.10
CA ILE A 36 16.60 13.24 -15.87
C ILE A 36 17.21 14.37 -16.72
N ARG A 37 18.54 14.52 -16.69
CA ARG A 37 19.32 14.86 -17.88
C ARG A 37 20.73 14.25 -17.84
N ARG A 38 21.03 13.50 -18.90
CA ARG A 38 22.33 12.96 -19.28
C ARG A 38 22.88 13.84 -20.42
N ALA A 39 24.21 13.96 -20.47
CA ALA A 39 25.05 14.53 -21.53
C ALA A 39 25.17 16.09 -21.51
N VAL A 40 26.32 16.74 -21.68
CA VAL A 40 27.60 16.41 -22.33
C VAL A 40 28.74 17.21 -21.65
N LEU A 41 29.89 16.59 -21.43
CA LEU A 41 31.19 17.25 -21.23
C LEU A 41 31.71 17.69 -22.60
N ASP A 42 31.98 18.97 -22.79
CA ASP A 42 33.19 19.52 -23.42
C ASP A 42 32.99 20.96 -23.95
N ALA A 43 34.11 21.69 -23.94
CA ALA A 43 34.37 23.00 -24.55
C ALA A 43 33.92 24.26 -23.78
N GLN A 44 34.78 24.67 -22.84
CA GLN A 44 35.10 26.08 -22.67
C GLN A 44 36.00 26.53 -23.83
N SER A 45 35.60 27.53 -24.60
CA SER A 45 36.47 28.66 -25.00
C SER A 45 35.75 29.64 -25.93
N SER A 46 35.90 30.92 -25.58
CA SER A 46 35.97 32.10 -26.44
C SER A 46 34.76 32.55 -27.28
N GLY A 47 34.52 33.87 -27.19
CA GLY A 47 33.99 34.65 -28.32
C GLY A 47 32.63 35.26 -28.06
N GLY A 48 32.61 36.51 -27.60
CA GLY A 48 31.38 37.30 -27.54
C GLY A 48 30.87 37.73 -28.92
N VAL A 49 29.68 38.33 -28.92
CA VAL A 49 29.29 39.58 -29.59
C VAL A 49 27.78 39.77 -29.37
N CYS A 50 27.40 41.04 -29.25
CA CYS A 50 26.08 41.57 -28.91
C CYS A 50 25.05 41.48 -30.05
N VAL A 51 23.87 42.10 -29.79
CA VAL A 51 22.79 42.57 -30.67
C VAL A 51 21.53 41.69 -30.52
N ALA A 52 20.60 42.07 -29.64
CA ALA A 52 19.49 43.04 -29.81
C ALA A 52 18.33 42.45 -30.61
N ASP A 53 17.19 42.26 -29.94
CA ASP A 53 15.89 42.06 -30.58
C ASP A 53 14.96 43.20 -30.14
N ASP A 54 14.69 44.07 -31.11
CA ASP A 54 13.62 45.06 -31.11
C ASP A 54 12.27 44.33 -31.21
N THR A 55 11.38 44.55 -30.25
CA THR A 55 9.95 44.25 -30.42
C THR A 55 9.20 45.54 -30.70
N VAL A 56 8.74 45.65 -31.94
CA VAL A 56 7.87 46.71 -32.45
C VAL A 56 6.51 46.66 -31.75
N CYS A 57 6.08 47.83 -31.25
CA CYS A 57 4.73 48.15 -30.83
C CYS A 57 3.79 48.39 -32.03
N ALA A 58 2.50 48.08 -31.85
CA ALA A 58 1.30 48.82 -32.30
C ALA A 58 0.11 47.85 -32.25
N GLN A 59 -1.13 48.15 -31.87
CA GLN A 59 -1.93 49.31 -31.47
C GLN A 59 -3.28 48.66 -31.02
N GLY A 60 -4.10 49.14 -30.10
CA GLY A 60 -4.08 50.35 -29.30
C GLY A 60 -5.40 50.52 -28.52
N LYS A 61 -5.49 51.69 -27.86
CA LYS A 61 -6.68 52.46 -27.41
C LYS A 61 -7.55 51.81 -26.30
N GLY A 62 -7.75 52.43 -25.13
CA GLY A 62 -7.28 53.75 -24.68
C GLY A 62 -7.64 54.11 -23.22
N ASN A 63 -6.92 55.13 -22.75
CA ASN A 63 -7.24 56.25 -21.82
C ASN A 63 -7.92 55.96 -20.47
N GLY A 64 -7.47 56.47 -19.31
CA GLY A 64 -6.43 57.44 -18.90
C GLY A 64 -6.33 57.39 -17.36
N ALA A 65 -5.46 58.06 -16.60
CA ALA A 65 -4.46 59.13 -16.73
C ALA A 65 -3.44 58.89 -15.59
N CYS A 66 -2.12 58.92 -15.78
CA CYS A 66 -1.18 60.07 -15.82
C CYS A 66 -1.09 60.97 -14.57
N ALA A 67 -0.02 60.75 -13.78
CA ALA A 67 0.99 61.73 -13.30
C ALA A 67 2.04 60.93 -12.48
N ALA A 68 3.29 60.66 -12.88
CA ALA A 68 4.46 61.54 -13.12
C ALA A 68 4.77 62.43 -11.89
N ARG A 69 5.94 62.39 -11.23
CA ARG A 69 7.32 62.50 -11.74
C ARG A 69 8.39 62.18 -10.65
N GLN A 70 9.52 61.63 -11.14
CA GLN A 70 10.95 61.98 -10.90
C GLN A 70 11.57 61.78 -9.49
N LEU A 71 12.51 60.84 -9.32
CA LEU A 71 13.98 60.87 -9.58
C LEU A 71 14.80 61.32 -8.33
N GLN A 72 15.45 60.33 -7.69
CA GLN A 72 16.90 60.20 -7.33
C GLN A 72 17.76 61.42 -6.85
N PRO A 73 18.99 61.25 -6.27
CA PRO A 73 19.66 60.08 -5.65
C PRO A 73 20.59 60.41 -4.41
N CYS A 74 21.37 59.40 -3.98
CA CYS A 74 22.74 59.47 -3.40
C CYS A 74 22.99 59.97 -1.95
N MET A 75 23.58 59.11 -1.09
CA MET A 75 25.03 59.12 -0.77
C MET A 75 25.43 58.13 0.35
N ARG A 76 26.67 57.64 0.24
CA ARG A 76 27.47 56.84 1.19
C ARG A 76 28.04 57.71 2.34
N ARG A 77 28.30 57.13 3.52
CA ARG A 77 29.66 56.90 4.12
C ARG A 77 29.64 56.63 5.64
N ASN A 78 30.27 55.51 6.00
CA ASN A 78 31.27 55.20 7.05
C ASN A 78 31.47 56.05 8.33
N ASN A 79 31.62 55.27 9.42
CA ASN A 79 32.74 55.19 10.41
C ASN A 79 32.65 55.81 11.82
N SER A 80 33.07 54.96 12.79
CA SER A 80 33.80 55.21 14.07
C SER A 80 33.06 55.98 15.19
N SER A 81 33.25 55.78 16.51
CA SER A 81 34.29 55.14 17.34
C SER A 81 33.84 55.05 18.82
N SER A 82 34.40 54.06 19.53
CA SER A 82 34.72 53.89 20.97
C SER A 82 34.35 54.92 22.05
N ASN A 83 34.06 54.41 23.26
CA ASN A 83 34.53 55.00 24.53
C ASN A 83 34.72 53.96 25.66
N LYS A 84 35.81 54.13 26.43
CA LYS A 84 36.18 53.44 27.69
C LYS A 84 35.88 54.36 28.88
N LEU A 85 35.75 53.80 30.08
CA LEU A 85 36.04 54.49 31.35
C LEU A 85 36.45 53.49 32.45
N ALA A 86 37.40 53.90 33.27
CA ALA A 86 37.93 53.23 34.46
C ALA A 86 38.05 54.26 35.60
N ALA A 87 38.00 53.81 36.86
CA ALA A 87 38.45 54.56 38.03
C ALA A 87 38.80 53.60 39.19
N ALA A 88 39.71 54.03 40.07
CA ALA A 88 40.45 53.29 41.10
C ALA A 88 40.49 54.05 42.44
N GLU A 89 40.87 53.39 43.56
CA GLU A 89 41.57 53.89 44.79
C GLU A 89 41.48 52.84 45.96
N GLN A 90 42.15 52.91 47.12
CA GLN A 90 43.55 52.71 47.60
C GLN A 90 43.51 52.30 49.12
N GLY A 91 44.56 51.65 49.72
CA GLY A 91 44.83 51.62 51.20
C GLY A 91 45.34 50.30 51.88
N LEU A 92 46.39 50.36 52.74
CA LEU A 92 47.29 49.30 53.34
C LEU A 92 46.92 48.80 54.80
N PRO A 93 47.72 48.01 55.60
CA PRO A 93 48.14 46.58 55.49
C PRO A 93 48.08 45.68 56.82
N LYS A 94 48.30 44.35 56.68
CA LYS A 94 48.83 43.28 57.61
C LYS A 94 48.06 42.77 58.87
N LYS A 95 47.59 41.49 58.87
CA LYS A 95 48.12 40.30 59.64
C LYS A 95 47.20 39.05 59.54
N LYS A 96 47.79 37.86 59.67
CA LYS A 96 47.34 36.48 59.29
C LYS A 96 46.19 35.87 60.13
N MET A 97 45.32 35.07 59.48
CA MET A 97 44.79 33.75 59.94
C MET A 97 44.08 33.02 58.75
N PRO A 98 43.83 31.70 58.79
CA PRO A 98 43.88 30.83 57.60
C PRO A 98 42.62 30.87 56.72
N LYS A 99 42.82 30.63 55.42
CA LYS A 99 41.75 30.50 54.41
C LYS A 99 40.91 29.23 54.66
N PRO A 100 39.56 29.30 54.67
CA PRO A 100 38.72 28.11 54.58
C PRO A 100 38.80 27.52 53.16
N GLN A 101 38.79 26.19 53.06
CA GLN A 101 39.01 25.49 51.80
C GLN A 101 37.81 25.56 50.84
N PRO A 102 38.03 25.53 49.50
CA PRO A 102 37.01 25.83 48.48
C PRO A 102 35.92 24.76 48.27
N TRP A 103 35.91 23.65 49.02
CA TRP A 103 35.05 22.49 48.73
C TRP A 103 33.67 22.54 49.39
N LEU A 104 33.45 23.37 50.41
CA LEU A 104 32.15 23.47 51.10
C LEU A 104 31.10 24.32 50.37
N VAL A 105 31.50 25.24 49.48
CA VAL A 105 30.57 26.04 48.65
C VAL A 105 30.07 25.26 47.43
N LEU A 106 30.84 24.28 46.95
CA LEU A 106 30.48 23.42 45.82
C LEU A 106 29.41 22.36 46.18
N LEU A 107 29.33 21.96 47.45
CA LEU A 107 28.35 20.96 47.91
C LEU A 107 26.95 21.55 48.14
N SER A 108 26.84 22.83 48.54
CA SER A 108 25.54 23.50 48.70
C SER A 108 24.93 23.89 47.35
N GLN A 109 25.75 24.35 46.38
CA GLN A 109 25.27 24.69 45.04
C GLN A 109 24.87 23.45 44.23
N ARG A 110 25.56 22.30 44.40
CA ARG A 110 25.13 21.04 43.77
C ARG A 110 23.82 20.51 44.31
N ARG A 111 23.54 20.64 45.61
CA ARG A 111 22.26 20.19 46.19
C ARG A 111 21.07 21.06 45.74
N VAL A 112 21.25 22.38 45.64
CA VAL A 112 20.21 23.29 45.13
C VAL A 112 19.99 23.11 43.62
N ALA A 113 21.06 22.89 42.83
CA ALA A 113 20.93 22.59 41.40
C ALA A 113 20.30 21.22 41.13
N LEU A 114 20.60 20.20 41.94
CA LEU A 114 19.99 18.87 41.80
C LEU A 114 18.52 18.87 42.23
N ALA A 115 18.17 19.61 43.30
CA ALA A 115 16.79 19.79 43.73
C ALA A 115 15.98 20.62 42.71
N GLY A 116 16.56 21.69 42.15
CA GLY A 116 15.95 22.46 41.07
C GLY A 116 15.76 21.66 39.78
N ALA A 117 16.71 20.81 39.42
CA ALA A 117 16.61 19.90 38.28
C ALA A 117 15.59 18.78 38.52
N LEU A 118 15.46 18.25 39.74
CA LEU A 118 14.44 17.26 40.11
C LEU A 118 13.03 17.86 40.12
N VAL A 119 12.86 19.11 40.57
CA VAL A 119 11.57 19.80 40.51
C VAL A 119 11.24 20.18 39.06
N ALA A 120 12.19 20.67 38.27
CA ALA A 120 11.98 20.95 36.85
C ALA A 120 11.69 19.66 36.07
N PHE A 121 12.36 18.55 36.38
CA PHE A 121 12.08 17.24 35.78
C PHE A 121 10.74 16.69 36.28
N ALA A 122 10.36 16.86 37.54
CA ALA A 122 9.04 16.45 38.04
C ALA A 122 7.90 17.29 37.44
N VAL A 123 8.13 18.59 37.22
CA VAL A 123 7.18 19.49 36.53
C VAL A 123 7.13 19.16 35.04
N LEU A 124 8.26 18.97 34.36
CA LEU A 124 8.29 18.55 32.95
C LEU A 124 7.77 17.12 32.75
N TYR A 125 7.96 16.23 33.70
CA TYR A 125 7.40 14.87 33.72
C TYR A 125 5.91 14.88 34.06
N ALA A 126 5.45 15.81 34.91
CA ALA A 126 4.03 16.02 35.17
C ALA A 126 3.32 16.70 33.98
N PHE A 127 3.98 17.64 33.29
CA PHE A 127 3.50 18.24 32.04
C PHE A 127 3.55 17.23 30.88
N SER A 128 4.60 16.41 30.77
CA SER A 128 4.67 15.35 29.75
C SER A 128 3.63 14.25 30.01
N ARG A 129 3.33 13.95 31.28
CA ARG A 129 2.22 13.06 31.64
C ARG A 129 0.84 13.70 31.48
N GLN A 130 0.71 15.03 31.51
CA GLN A 130 -0.56 15.69 31.18
C GLN A 130 -0.89 15.63 29.69
N ASP A 131 0.12 15.56 28.81
CA ASP A 131 -0.07 15.39 27.37
C ASP A 131 -0.08 13.91 26.91
N GLU A 132 0.54 12.99 27.66
CA GLU A 132 0.52 11.54 27.39
C GLU A 132 -0.63 10.80 28.07
N ALA A 133 -1.36 11.43 28.98
CA ALA A 133 -2.69 10.99 29.40
C ALA A 133 -3.77 11.48 28.41
N LYS A 134 -3.57 11.25 27.11
CA LYS A 134 -4.69 11.26 26.18
C LYS A 134 -5.50 10.01 26.46
N ASP A 135 -6.54 10.19 27.26
CA ASP A 135 -7.70 9.33 27.45
C ASP A 135 -7.69 8.12 26.52
N ASN A 136 -7.26 6.98 27.04
CA ASN A 136 -7.55 5.65 26.50
C ASN A 136 -9.07 5.33 26.68
N GLU A 137 -9.92 6.37 26.70
CA GLU A 137 -11.36 6.28 26.74
C GLU A 137 -11.79 5.83 25.34
N GLU A 138 -12.23 4.57 25.27
CA GLU A 138 -12.82 4.01 24.06
C GLU A 138 -13.95 4.93 23.60
N ILE A 139 -13.87 5.42 22.36
CA ILE A 139 -14.87 6.33 21.80
C ILE A 139 -16.20 5.57 21.70
N PRO A 140 -17.26 6.00 22.41
CA PRO A 140 -18.51 5.26 22.44
C PRO A 140 -19.30 5.47 21.14
N CYS A 141 -20.21 4.54 20.84
CA CYS A 141 -21.03 4.57 19.63
C CYS A 141 -21.94 5.82 19.52
N ASP A 142 -22.31 6.43 20.65
CA ASP A 142 -23.12 7.64 20.72
C ASP A 142 -22.30 8.94 20.68
N VAL A 143 -20.99 8.89 20.42
CA VAL A 143 -20.09 10.07 20.40
C VAL A 143 -20.61 11.26 19.60
N LEU A 144 -21.37 11.04 18.54
CA LEU A 144 -21.93 12.11 17.69
C LEU A 144 -23.22 12.74 18.26
N THR A 145 -23.91 12.06 19.18
CA THR A 145 -25.14 12.55 19.83
C THR A 145 -24.92 12.91 21.29
N ASN A 146 -23.82 12.44 21.88
CA ASN A 146 -23.47 12.66 23.28
C ASN A 146 -22.86 14.08 23.50
N PRO A 147 -23.53 14.96 24.26
CA PRO A 147 -23.05 16.34 24.48
C PRO A 147 -21.66 16.43 25.12
N ARG A 148 -21.23 15.41 25.88
CA ARG A 148 -19.90 15.36 26.50
C ARG A 148 -18.78 15.39 25.45
N TRP A 149 -19.03 14.86 24.26
CA TRP A 149 -18.06 14.76 23.19
C TRP A 149 -18.04 15.97 22.26
N ALA A 150 -19.09 16.81 22.26
CA ALA A 150 -19.19 17.97 21.37
C ALA A 150 -17.94 18.88 21.37
N PRO A 151 -17.30 19.20 22.52
CA PRO A 151 -16.07 20.01 22.53
C PRO A 151 -14.85 19.31 21.91
N ARG A 152 -14.84 17.96 21.89
CA ARG A 152 -13.74 17.13 21.40
C ARG A 152 -13.87 16.79 19.93
N LEU A 153 -15.09 16.75 19.36
CA LEU A 153 -15.35 16.41 17.95
C LEU A 153 -14.42 17.13 16.95
N PRO A 154 -14.17 18.46 17.06
CA PRO A 154 -13.32 19.16 16.09
C PRO A 154 -11.85 18.70 16.08
N SER A 155 -11.39 18.06 17.15
CA SER A 155 -10.01 17.56 17.31
C SER A 155 -9.82 16.09 16.94
N LEU A 156 -10.92 15.35 16.70
CA LEU A 156 -10.83 13.94 16.32
C LEU A 156 -10.14 13.80 14.96
N VAL A 157 -9.10 12.95 14.92
CA VAL A 157 -8.34 12.63 13.71
C VAL A 157 -8.81 11.32 13.09
N GLU A 158 -9.14 10.34 13.92
CA GLU A 158 -9.72 9.07 13.49
C GLU A 158 -10.98 8.81 14.31
N LEU A 159 -12.02 8.28 13.65
CA LEU A 159 -13.28 7.89 14.29
C LEU A 159 -13.72 6.54 13.74
N SER A 160 -13.94 5.58 14.63
CA SER A 160 -14.52 4.28 14.31
C SER A 160 -15.87 4.16 15.01
N LEU A 161 -16.94 4.02 14.24
CA LEU A 161 -18.30 3.72 14.71
C LEU A 161 -18.72 2.33 14.23
N ARG A 162 -17.77 1.38 14.21
CA ARG A 162 -17.99 0.05 13.69
C ARG A 162 -18.97 -0.73 14.57
N ASN A 163 -19.93 -1.42 13.95
CA ASN A 163 -20.95 -2.24 14.63
C ASN A 163 -21.76 -1.48 15.70
N CYS A 164 -22.01 -0.18 15.49
CA CYS A 164 -22.76 0.65 16.41
C CYS A 164 -24.29 0.58 16.21
N GLY A 165 -24.77 -0.28 15.30
CA GLY A 165 -26.19 -0.43 15.00
C GLY A 165 -26.80 0.81 14.32
N LEU A 166 -25.98 1.66 13.70
CA LEU A 166 -26.45 2.89 13.08
C LEU A 166 -27.28 2.57 11.82
N THR A 167 -28.47 3.17 11.73
CA THR A 167 -29.29 3.22 10.50
C THR A 167 -29.13 4.55 9.77
N GLU A 168 -28.69 5.59 10.50
CA GLU A 168 -28.31 6.90 9.98
C GLU A 168 -27.05 7.40 10.69
N LEU A 169 -26.25 8.22 10.00
CA LEU A 169 -25.11 8.90 10.60
C LEU A 169 -25.56 10.31 11.07
N PRO A 170 -25.46 10.64 12.37
CA PRO A 170 -25.90 11.94 12.87
C PRO A 170 -25.20 13.13 12.20
N ALA A 171 -25.96 14.20 11.95
CA ALA A 171 -25.45 15.39 11.26
C ALA A 171 -24.26 16.07 11.98
N ALA A 172 -24.10 15.82 13.29
CA ALA A 172 -22.97 16.26 14.11
C ALA A 172 -21.61 15.78 13.60
N ILE A 173 -21.54 14.75 12.75
CA ILE A 173 -20.28 14.36 12.07
C ILE A 173 -19.60 15.53 11.38
N GLY A 174 -20.39 16.50 10.87
CA GLY A 174 -19.86 17.71 10.23
C GLY A 174 -19.12 18.67 11.17
N GLN A 175 -19.06 18.40 12.48
CA GLN A 175 -18.26 19.14 13.45
C GLN A 175 -16.82 18.60 13.54
N CYS A 176 -16.54 17.41 13.00
CA CYS A 176 -15.23 16.75 13.06
C CYS A 176 -14.25 17.31 12.01
N ALA A 177 -13.90 18.60 12.13
CA ALA A 177 -13.10 19.32 11.13
C ALA A 177 -11.67 18.76 10.92
N SER A 178 -11.10 18.08 11.92
CA SER A 178 -9.77 17.46 11.84
C SER A 178 -9.77 16.01 11.36
N LEU A 179 -10.95 15.44 11.09
CA LEU A 179 -11.10 14.02 10.84
C LEU A 179 -10.44 13.63 9.51
N LYS A 180 -9.55 12.64 9.57
CA LYS A 180 -8.83 12.06 8.43
C LYS A 180 -9.31 10.67 8.07
N LYS A 181 -9.84 9.91 9.04
CA LYS A 181 -10.32 8.55 8.83
C LYS A 181 -11.65 8.32 9.55
N LEU A 182 -12.61 7.77 8.82
CA LEU A 182 -13.92 7.39 9.32
C LEU A 182 -14.24 5.94 8.93
N ASP A 183 -14.50 5.10 9.92
CA ASP A 183 -14.98 3.73 9.73
C ASP A 183 -16.40 3.56 10.27
N LEU A 184 -17.33 3.21 9.38
CA LEU A 184 -18.75 2.98 9.63
C LEU A 184 -19.14 1.52 9.33
N GLY A 185 -18.18 0.59 9.28
CA GLY A 185 -18.45 -0.82 8.97
C GLY A 185 -19.41 -1.50 9.94
N GLY A 186 -20.21 -2.45 9.45
CA GLY A 186 -21.14 -3.22 10.27
C GLY A 186 -22.37 -2.44 10.75
N ASN A 187 -22.65 -1.31 10.12
CA ASN A 187 -23.90 -0.55 10.30
C ASN A 187 -24.82 -0.77 9.10
N ASP A 188 -26.13 -0.51 9.23
CA ASP A 188 -27.12 -0.67 8.16
C ASP A 188 -27.61 0.70 7.64
N LEU A 189 -26.64 1.54 7.26
CA LEU A 189 -26.89 2.88 6.76
C LEU A 189 -27.63 2.86 5.41
N THR A 190 -28.55 3.81 5.22
CA THR A 190 -29.20 4.03 3.92
C THR A 190 -28.47 5.07 3.06
N ASP A 191 -27.92 6.11 3.70
CA ASP A 191 -27.20 7.22 3.07
C ASP A 191 -26.21 7.85 4.07
N LEU A 192 -25.47 8.88 3.64
CA LEU A 192 -24.60 9.71 4.48
C LEU A 192 -25.09 11.17 4.47
N PRO A 193 -25.12 11.86 5.63
CA PRO A 193 -25.64 13.21 5.73
C PRO A 193 -24.78 14.20 4.93
N MET A 194 -25.42 15.20 4.32
CA MET A 194 -24.72 16.26 3.58
C MET A 194 -23.72 17.06 4.43
N THR A 195 -23.86 17.03 5.77
CA THR A 195 -22.90 17.66 6.69
C THR A 195 -21.55 16.95 6.73
N LEU A 196 -21.45 15.70 6.29
CA LEU A 196 -20.16 14.99 6.18
C LEU A 196 -19.18 15.72 5.25
N ALA A 197 -19.67 16.47 4.26
CA ALA A 197 -18.84 17.29 3.39
C ALA A 197 -18.07 18.40 4.14
N LYS A 198 -18.43 18.72 5.40
CA LYS A 198 -17.67 19.65 6.25
C LYS A 198 -16.38 19.05 6.81
N CYS A 199 -16.23 17.72 6.78
CA CYS A 199 -14.99 17.04 7.15
C CYS A 199 -13.96 17.16 6.02
N THR A 200 -13.47 18.38 5.77
CA THR A 200 -12.62 18.72 4.61
C THR A 200 -11.25 18.05 4.63
N ARG A 201 -10.86 17.41 5.73
CA ARG A 201 -9.61 16.65 5.87
C ARG A 201 -9.80 15.13 5.76
N LEU A 202 -11.02 14.66 5.50
CA LEU A 202 -11.33 13.24 5.48
C LEU A 202 -10.71 12.58 4.24
N GLU A 203 -9.70 11.75 4.47
CA GLU A 203 -8.90 11.08 3.44
C GLU A 203 -9.36 9.63 3.21
N ILE A 204 -9.87 8.98 4.27
CA ILE A 204 -10.27 7.56 4.26
C ILE A 204 -11.69 7.40 4.82
N LEU A 205 -12.57 6.76 4.04
CA LEU A 205 -13.93 6.43 4.45
C LEU A 205 -14.23 4.96 4.16
N PHE A 206 -14.66 4.24 5.19
CA PHE A 206 -15.19 2.88 5.07
C PHE A 206 -16.65 2.83 5.50
N VAL A 207 -17.51 2.34 4.61
CA VAL A 207 -18.89 1.98 4.89
C VAL A 207 -19.09 0.56 4.38
N LEU A 208 -19.05 -0.42 5.27
CA LEU A 208 -19.00 -1.82 4.89
C LEU A 208 -20.20 -2.57 5.48
N GLY A 209 -20.94 -3.32 4.66
CA GLY A 209 -22.03 -4.18 5.13
C GLY A 209 -23.37 -3.47 5.32
N SER A 210 -23.56 -2.28 4.75
CA SER A 210 -24.82 -1.52 4.82
C SER A 210 -25.76 -1.94 3.70
N ARG A 211 -26.51 -3.04 3.89
CA ARG A 211 -27.29 -3.70 2.83
C ARG A 211 -28.41 -2.83 2.23
N ARG A 212 -28.83 -1.77 2.94
CA ARG A 212 -29.83 -0.81 2.46
C ARG A 212 -29.24 0.32 1.62
N MET A 213 -27.92 0.47 1.54
CA MET A 213 -27.24 1.49 0.72
C MET A 213 -27.20 1.04 -0.75
N GLN A 214 -28.33 1.18 -1.45
CA GLN A 214 -28.49 0.74 -2.84
C GLN A 214 -27.77 1.64 -3.88
N SER A 215 -27.29 2.81 -3.46
CA SER A 215 -26.58 3.77 -4.32
C SER A 215 -25.43 4.45 -3.57
N VAL A 216 -24.49 5.03 -4.31
CA VAL A 216 -23.37 5.79 -3.75
C VAL A 216 -23.92 7.13 -3.18
N PRO A 217 -23.68 7.46 -1.90
CA PRO A 217 -24.15 8.70 -1.29
C PRO A 217 -23.67 9.96 -2.03
N LYS A 218 -24.61 10.85 -2.40
CA LYS A 218 -24.29 12.08 -3.18
C LYS A 218 -23.33 13.04 -2.46
N VAL A 219 -23.24 12.97 -1.13
CA VAL A 219 -22.30 13.78 -0.37
C VAL A 219 -20.84 13.50 -0.75
N LEU A 220 -20.53 12.27 -1.19
CA LEU A 220 -19.16 11.86 -1.54
C LEU A 220 -18.61 12.65 -2.73
N ALA A 221 -19.46 13.11 -3.64
CA ALA A 221 -19.08 13.97 -4.76
C ALA A 221 -18.41 15.28 -4.33
N ARG A 222 -18.73 15.75 -3.12
CA ARG A 222 -18.19 17.00 -2.54
C ARG A 222 -16.91 16.80 -1.74
N MET A 223 -16.48 15.57 -1.53
CA MET A 223 -15.36 15.23 -0.66
C MET A 223 -14.04 15.25 -1.43
N THR A 224 -13.47 16.44 -1.64
CA THR A 224 -12.28 16.65 -2.47
C THR A 224 -10.99 16.05 -1.91
N SER A 225 -10.91 15.88 -0.59
CA SER A 225 -9.74 15.28 0.09
C SER A 225 -9.83 13.76 0.20
N LEU A 226 -10.98 13.16 -0.14
CA LEU A 226 -11.21 11.74 0.00
C LEU A 226 -10.49 10.99 -1.11
N THR A 227 -9.46 10.23 -0.73
CA THR A 227 -8.63 9.46 -1.66
C THR A 227 -8.87 7.95 -1.56
N ARG A 228 -9.50 7.49 -0.46
CA ARG A 228 -9.73 6.07 -0.19
C ARG A 228 -11.15 5.84 0.26
N LEU A 229 -11.87 5.08 -0.55
CA LEU A 229 -13.28 4.78 -0.34
C LEU A 229 -13.50 3.27 -0.35
N GLY A 230 -14.09 2.74 0.70
CA GLY A 230 -14.63 1.38 0.70
C GLY A 230 -16.12 1.37 0.94
N LEU A 231 -16.86 0.89 -0.06
CA LEU A 231 -18.29 0.62 -0.03
C LEU A 231 -18.52 -0.88 -0.30
N LYS A 232 -17.98 -1.72 0.57
CA LYS A 232 -18.02 -3.19 0.43
C LYS A 232 -19.33 -3.75 0.98
N SER A 233 -19.95 -4.72 0.32
CA SER A 233 -21.13 -5.42 0.89
C SER A 233 -22.33 -4.51 1.17
N ASN A 234 -22.56 -3.49 0.33
CA ASN A 234 -23.62 -2.49 0.54
C ASN A 234 -24.86 -2.71 -0.36
N GLY A 235 -24.79 -3.60 -1.35
CA GLY A 235 -25.89 -3.82 -2.29
C GLY A 235 -25.99 -2.77 -3.40
N LEU A 236 -24.89 -2.07 -3.70
CA LEU A 236 -24.83 -1.10 -4.81
C LEU A 236 -25.13 -1.80 -6.15
N THR A 237 -25.99 -1.20 -6.97
CA THR A 237 -26.39 -1.79 -8.27
C THR A 237 -25.72 -1.13 -9.47
N LYS A 238 -25.29 0.13 -9.34
CA LYS A 238 -24.63 0.93 -10.36
C LYS A 238 -23.61 1.86 -9.72
N LEU A 239 -22.56 2.21 -10.46
CA LEU A 239 -21.64 3.29 -10.09
C LEU A 239 -21.84 4.47 -11.03
N HIS A 240 -22.41 5.54 -10.48
CA HIS A 240 -22.60 6.79 -11.18
C HIS A 240 -21.50 7.78 -10.82
N GLY A 241 -20.93 8.38 -11.86
CA GLY A 241 -19.84 9.32 -11.70
C GLY A 241 -20.25 10.54 -10.89
N ASP A 242 -21.47 11.05 -11.02
CA ASP A 242 -21.98 12.24 -10.31
C ASP A 242 -21.85 12.15 -8.78
N ALA A 243 -21.99 10.96 -8.20
CA ALA A 243 -21.88 10.72 -6.76
C ALA A 243 -20.46 10.40 -6.27
N LEU A 244 -19.52 10.07 -7.17
CA LEU A 244 -18.17 9.67 -6.78
C LEU A 244 -17.27 10.88 -6.43
N PRO A 245 -16.35 10.73 -5.44
CA PRO A 245 -15.32 11.74 -5.18
C PRO A 245 -14.42 11.98 -6.40
N PRO A 246 -13.89 13.19 -6.58
CA PRO A 246 -13.13 13.55 -7.79
C PRO A 246 -11.71 12.95 -7.87
N HIS A 247 -11.11 12.54 -6.75
CA HIS A 247 -9.69 12.17 -6.67
C HIS A 247 -9.43 10.86 -5.91
N LEU A 248 -10.13 9.80 -6.31
CA LEU A 248 -9.93 8.49 -5.70
C LEU A 248 -8.61 7.85 -6.16
N ILE A 249 -7.87 7.34 -5.18
CA ILE A 249 -6.67 6.53 -5.36
C ILE A 249 -7.03 5.06 -5.13
N HIS A 250 -7.75 4.73 -4.04
CA HIS A 250 -8.21 3.38 -3.75
C HIS A 250 -9.74 3.34 -3.68
N ALA A 251 -10.36 2.45 -4.44
CA ALA A 251 -11.80 2.23 -4.40
C ALA A 251 -12.10 0.73 -4.20
N ILE A 252 -12.90 0.43 -3.17
CA ILE A 252 -13.33 -0.92 -2.83
C ILE A 252 -14.84 -1.00 -2.96
N PHE A 253 -15.31 -1.67 -3.99
CA PHE A 253 -16.72 -1.93 -4.29
C PHE A 253 -17.03 -3.43 -4.33
N THR A 254 -16.19 -4.25 -3.70
CA THR A 254 -16.35 -5.71 -3.62
C THR A 254 -17.66 -6.11 -2.92
N ASP A 255 -18.23 -7.24 -3.33
CA ASP A 255 -19.45 -7.82 -2.75
C ASP A 255 -20.68 -6.92 -2.91
N ASN A 256 -20.89 -6.32 -4.08
CA ASN A 256 -22.10 -5.56 -4.38
C ASN A 256 -22.90 -6.24 -5.51
N GLN A 257 -23.87 -5.54 -6.10
CA GLN A 257 -24.67 -6.01 -7.23
C GLN A 257 -24.43 -5.14 -8.47
N ILE A 258 -23.22 -4.60 -8.62
CA ILE A 258 -22.92 -3.61 -9.65
C ILE A 258 -22.99 -4.28 -11.02
N THR A 259 -23.90 -3.78 -11.85
CA THR A 259 -24.08 -4.24 -13.24
C THR A 259 -23.40 -3.33 -14.25
N THR A 260 -23.28 -2.03 -13.92
CA THR A 260 -22.78 -0.99 -14.82
C THR A 260 -21.98 0.08 -14.08
N ILE A 261 -20.98 0.63 -14.77
CA ILE A 261 -20.16 1.77 -14.36
C ILE A 261 -20.18 2.75 -15.53
N ASP A 262 -20.69 3.97 -15.31
CA ASP A 262 -20.85 4.95 -16.39
C ASP A 262 -19.55 5.67 -16.78
N GLU A 263 -19.57 6.38 -17.91
CA GLU A 263 -18.41 7.12 -18.43
C GLU A 263 -17.87 8.17 -17.46
N GLU A 264 -18.75 8.82 -16.70
CA GLU A 264 -18.34 9.83 -15.75
C GLU A 264 -17.58 9.21 -14.57
N ALA A 265 -18.00 8.04 -14.10
CA ALA A 265 -17.26 7.27 -13.10
C ALA A 265 -15.87 6.90 -13.62
N TRP A 266 -15.76 6.42 -14.86
CA TRP A 266 -14.46 6.13 -15.49
C TRP A 266 -13.56 7.37 -15.60
N ARG A 267 -14.13 8.54 -15.89
CA ARG A 267 -13.39 9.81 -15.92
C ARG A 267 -12.82 10.18 -14.55
N LYS A 268 -13.54 9.87 -13.46
CA LYS A 268 -13.08 10.10 -12.08
C LYS A 268 -12.03 9.10 -11.60
N PHE A 269 -11.85 7.98 -12.30
CA PHE A 269 -10.85 6.96 -11.99
C PHE A 269 -9.45 7.25 -12.55
N SER A 270 -9.18 8.44 -13.09
CA SER A 270 -7.86 8.80 -13.67
C SER A 270 -6.65 8.63 -12.73
N SER A 271 -6.89 8.75 -11.42
CA SER A 271 -5.86 8.63 -10.37
C SER A 271 -5.93 7.31 -9.61
N ILE A 272 -6.82 6.39 -10.01
CA ILE A 272 -7.03 5.15 -9.27
C ILE A 272 -5.81 4.25 -9.43
N ARG A 273 -5.30 3.75 -8.31
CA ARG A 273 -4.22 2.75 -8.24
C ARG A 273 -4.77 1.37 -7.91
N LYS A 274 -5.80 1.31 -7.07
CA LYS A 274 -6.42 0.06 -6.61
C LYS A 274 -7.93 0.11 -6.80
N LEU A 275 -8.46 -0.78 -7.62
CA LEU A 275 -9.89 -0.86 -7.94
C LEU A 275 -10.43 -2.28 -7.67
N MET A 276 -11.24 -2.43 -6.62
CA MET A 276 -11.83 -3.72 -6.23
C MET A 276 -13.29 -3.79 -6.62
N LEU A 277 -13.58 -4.65 -7.58
CA LEU A 277 -14.90 -4.89 -8.17
C LEU A 277 -15.29 -6.37 -8.12
N ALA A 278 -14.56 -7.19 -7.36
CA ALA A 278 -14.87 -8.61 -7.21
C ALA A 278 -16.27 -8.85 -6.62
N ASN A 279 -16.89 -9.98 -6.95
CA ASN A 279 -18.23 -10.36 -6.49
C ASN A 279 -19.28 -9.30 -6.81
N ASN A 280 -19.42 -8.99 -8.10
CA ASN A 280 -20.44 -8.08 -8.64
C ASN A 280 -21.16 -8.77 -9.82
N LYS A 281 -21.85 -8.01 -10.66
CA LYS A 281 -22.64 -8.50 -11.80
C LYS A 281 -22.24 -7.82 -13.11
N LEU A 282 -20.97 -7.41 -13.22
CA LEU A 282 -20.46 -6.74 -14.42
C LEU A 282 -20.41 -7.75 -15.57
N THR A 283 -20.96 -7.37 -16.72
CA THR A 283 -20.87 -8.16 -17.98
C THR A 283 -19.79 -7.66 -18.93
N SER A 284 -19.38 -6.39 -18.75
CA SER A 284 -18.27 -5.75 -19.43
C SER A 284 -17.53 -4.85 -18.44
N PHE A 285 -16.23 -4.64 -18.66
CA PHE A 285 -15.45 -3.75 -17.80
C PHE A 285 -15.90 -2.30 -17.95
N THR A 286 -16.16 -1.80 -19.17
CA THR A 286 -16.36 -0.36 -19.44
C THR A 286 -17.72 0.02 -20.02
N GLY A 287 -18.67 -0.91 -20.11
CA GLY A 287 -19.93 -0.64 -20.78
C GLY A 287 -19.79 -0.28 -22.27
N GLY A 288 -18.68 -0.67 -22.91
CA GLY A 288 -18.38 -0.38 -24.33
C GLY A 288 -17.52 0.86 -24.59
N THR A 289 -17.06 1.55 -23.54
CA THR A 289 -16.23 2.77 -23.66
C THR A 289 -14.75 2.43 -23.56
N ASN A 290 -13.86 3.26 -24.11
CA ASN A 290 -12.41 3.02 -24.03
C ASN A 290 -11.82 3.76 -22.81
N PRO A 291 -11.46 3.06 -21.72
CA PRO A 291 -10.98 3.69 -20.49
C PRO A 291 -9.48 4.01 -20.54
N SER A 292 -8.77 3.70 -21.62
CA SER A 292 -7.29 3.68 -21.68
C SER A 292 -6.62 4.93 -21.11
N LYS A 293 -7.17 6.13 -21.37
CA LYS A 293 -6.65 7.40 -20.83
C LYS A 293 -6.78 7.53 -19.31
N ASN A 294 -7.74 6.84 -18.71
CA ASN A 294 -8.09 6.95 -17.30
C ASN A 294 -7.47 5.84 -16.44
N LEU A 295 -6.79 4.85 -17.02
CA LEU A 295 -6.18 3.74 -16.28
C LEU A 295 -4.65 3.88 -16.11
N ALA A 296 -4.07 5.04 -16.43
CA ALA A 296 -2.62 5.26 -16.38
C ALA A 296 -2.01 5.03 -14.99
N SER A 297 -2.80 5.26 -13.93
CA SER A 297 -2.38 5.04 -12.53
C SER A 297 -2.70 3.65 -12.01
N LEU A 298 -3.50 2.86 -12.73
CA LEU A 298 -4.03 1.59 -12.23
C LEU A 298 -2.90 0.57 -12.04
N GLU A 299 -2.78 0.07 -10.82
CA GLU A 299 -1.75 -0.89 -10.42
C GLU A 299 -2.35 -2.27 -10.12
N LEU A 300 -3.57 -2.30 -9.57
CA LEU A 300 -4.23 -3.51 -9.10
C LEU A 300 -5.74 -3.41 -9.37
N VAL A 301 -6.28 -4.37 -10.11
CA VAL A 301 -7.73 -4.51 -10.33
C VAL A 301 -8.21 -5.91 -10.00
N ARG A 302 -9.29 -6.03 -9.22
CA ARG A 302 -9.94 -7.32 -8.96
C ARG A 302 -11.32 -7.32 -9.57
N LEU A 303 -11.53 -8.23 -10.52
CA LEU A 303 -12.76 -8.43 -11.28
C LEU A 303 -13.32 -9.84 -11.09
N ALA A 304 -12.75 -10.60 -10.15
CA ALA A 304 -13.17 -11.96 -9.87
C ALA A 304 -14.68 -12.06 -9.58
N ASN A 305 -15.30 -13.19 -9.94
CA ASN A 305 -16.70 -13.48 -9.67
C ASN A 305 -17.66 -12.38 -10.17
N ASN A 306 -17.54 -12.05 -11.46
CA ASN A 306 -18.50 -11.25 -12.22
C ASN A 306 -19.08 -12.12 -13.36
N ASP A 307 -19.73 -11.53 -14.36
CA ASP A 307 -20.17 -12.22 -15.59
C ASP A 307 -19.50 -11.62 -16.83
N LEU A 308 -18.21 -11.24 -16.70
CA LEU A 308 -17.48 -10.61 -17.79
C LEU A 308 -17.43 -11.55 -18.99
N GLN A 309 -17.75 -11.01 -20.16
CA GLN A 309 -17.73 -11.73 -21.44
C GLN A 309 -16.49 -11.38 -22.27
N SER A 310 -15.92 -10.21 -22.03
CA SER A 310 -14.69 -9.73 -22.65
C SER A 310 -13.96 -8.81 -21.69
N LEU A 311 -12.64 -8.73 -21.85
CA LEU A 311 -11.79 -7.74 -21.20
C LEU A 311 -11.06 -6.96 -22.30
N PRO A 312 -11.24 -5.64 -22.40
CA PRO A 312 -10.50 -4.85 -23.37
C PRO A 312 -8.99 -4.96 -23.12
N ASP A 313 -8.20 -5.19 -24.18
CA ASP A 313 -6.75 -5.27 -24.08
C ASP A 313 -6.15 -4.01 -23.43
N GLU A 314 -6.80 -2.85 -23.58
CA GLU A 314 -6.41 -1.57 -23.00
C GLU A 314 -6.26 -1.64 -21.48
N VAL A 315 -7.06 -2.46 -20.81
CA VAL A 315 -6.94 -2.69 -19.37
C VAL A 315 -5.62 -3.38 -19.07
N LEU A 316 -5.28 -4.43 -19.82
CA LEU A 316 -4.03 -5.18 -19.67
C LEU A 316 -2.80 -4.40 -20.15
N ARG A 317 -2.99 -3.41 -21.03
CA ARG A 317 -1.95 -2.47 -21.47
C ARG A 317 -1.75 -1.30 -20.51
N ALA A 318 -2.52 -1.19 -19.43
CA ALA A 318 -2.33 -0.12 -18.46
C ALA A 318 -0.86 -0.11 -17.94
N PRO A 319 -0.19 1.05 -17.98
CA PRO A 319 1.26 1.11 -17.85
C PRO A 319 1.77 0.70 -16.47
N ARG A 320 0.90 0.78 -15.45
CA ARG A 320 1.24 0.43 -14.07
C ARG A 320 0.60 -0.86 -13.58
N LEU A 321 -0.23 -1.53 -14.39
CA LEU A 321 -0.96 -2.71 -13.95
C LEU A 321 -0.01 -3.87 -13.71
N ALA A 322 -0.01 -4.38 -12.48
CA ALA A 322 0.78 -5.53 -12.03
C ALA A 322 -0.10 -6.70 -11.58
N TRP A 323 -1.32 -6.46 -11.09
CA TRP A 323 -2.22 -7.54 -10.70
C TRP A 323 -3.62 -7.36 -11.25
N VAL A 324 -4.13 -8.47 -11.77
CA VAL A 324 -5.47 -8.62 -12.29
C VAL A 324 -6.00 -9.96 -11.80
N ALA A 325 -7.19 -9.96 -11.19
CA ALA A 325 -7.89 -11.18 -10.82
C ALA A 325 -9.16 -11.31 -11.68
N LEU A 326 -9.25 -12.39 -12.46
CA LEU A 326 -10.35 -12.65 -13.40
C LEU A 326 -11.12 -13.94 -13.09
N ALA A 327 -10.64 -14.76 -12.15
CA ALA A 327 -11.26 -16.03 -11.77
C ALA A 327 -12.76 -15.88 -11.47
N GLY A 328 -13.56 -16.88 -11.82
CA GLY A 328 -15.00 -16.85 -11.61
C GLY A 328 -15.78 -16.00 -12.61
N ASN A 329 -15.19 -15.66 -13.76
CA ASN A 329 -15.89 -15.10 -14.92
C ASN A 329 -16.00 -16.17 -16.04
N PRO A 330 -16.92 -17.14 -15.95
CA PRO A 330 -16.93 -18.34 -16.80
C PRO A 330 -17.15 -18.09 -18.29
N ARG A 331 -17.59 -16.88 -18.68
CA ARG A 331 -17.72 -16.47 -20.09
C ARG A 331 -16.46 -15.82 -20.66
N LEU A 332 -15.50 -15.44 -19.80
CA LEU A 332 -14.23 -14.81 -20.18
C LEU A 332 -13.07 -15.79 -19.99
N VAL A 333 -12.99 -16.42 -18.81
CA VAL A 333 -11.96 -17.39 -18.45
C VAL A 333 -12.62 -18.70 -18.05
N GLY A 334 -12.11 -19.81 -18.58
CA GLY A 334 -12.70 -21.13 -18.42
C GLY A 334 -11.93 -22.05 -17.48
N PHE A 335 -12.48 -23.24 -17.29
CA PHE A 335 -11.88 -24.33 -16.50
C PHE A 335 -11.12 -25.33 -17.38
N GLY A 336 -11.28 -25.24 -18.70
CA GLY A 336 -10.76 -26.20 -19.68
C GLY A 336 -11.30 -27.64 -19.47
N GLN A 337 -10.73 -28.59 -20.21
CA GLN A 337 -10.92 -30.02 -19.93
C GLN A 337 -9.94 -30.46 -18.84
N LEU A 338 -10.45 -31.14 -17.82
CA LEU A 338 -9.71 -31.61 -16.66
C LEU A 338 -9.97 -33.12 -16.47
N ALA A 339 -8.93 -33.87 -16.10
CA ALA A 339 -8.96 -35.32 -15.96
C ALA A 339 -8.43 -35.68 -14.56
N SER A 340 -9.31 -36.19 -13.70
CA SER A 340 -9.22 -36.09 -12.24
C SER A 340 -8.29 -37.09 -11.54
N ALA A 341 -7.10 -37.36 -12.09
CA ALA A 341 -6.14 -38.29 -11.49
C ALA A 341 -5.71 -37.89 -10.05
N LEU A 342 -5.88 -36.62 -9.67
CA LEU A 342 -5.58 -36.08 -8.33
C LEU A 342 -6.77 -36.07 -7.37
N GLU A 343 -7.97 -36.42 -7.85
CA GLU A 343 -9.17 -36.23 -7.06
C GLU A 343 -9.25 -37.24 -5.91
N THR A 344 -9.63 -36.72 -4.74
CA THR A 344 -9.82 -37.48 -3.52
C THR A 344 -11.01 -36.94 -2.74
N THR A 345 -11.29 -37.55 -1.58
CA THR A 345 -12.39 -37.12 -0.71
C THR A 345 -11.87 -36.68 0.65
N MET A 346 -12.59 -35.77 1.31
CA MET A 346 -12.23 -35.28 2.64
C MET A 346 -12.09 -36.41 3.67
N ALA A 347 -12.84 -37.50 3.52
CA ALA A 347 -12.77 -38.68 4.38
C ALA A 347 -11.42 -39.43 4.33
N ARG A 348 -10.60 -39.20 3.30
CA ARG A 348 -9.25 -39.79 3.19
C ARG A 348 -8.16 -38.94 3.84
N ILE A 349 -8.53 -37.81 4.43
CA ILE A 349 -7.62 -36.88 5.07
C ILE A 349 -7.71 -37.07 6.59
N ASP A 350 -6.56 -37.28 7.24
CA ASP A 350 -6.47 -37.42 8.68
C ASP A 350 -6.11 -36.08 9.32
N PHE A 351 -7.02 -35.56 10.15
CA PHE A 351 -6.89 -34.30 10.88
C PHE A 351 -6.64 -34.48 12.38
N SER A 352 -6.27 -35.69 12.85
CA SER A 352 -6.10 -35.98 14.28
C SER A 352 -5.11 -35.03 14.96
N ASP A 353 -4.04 -34.63 14.26
CA ASP A 353 -3.01 -33.68 14.72
C ASP A 353 -3.10 -32.32 13.99
N ALA A 354 -4.31 -31.89 13.61
CA ALA A 354 -4.49 -30.68 12.82
C ALA A 354 -4.21 -29.41 13.63
N VAL A 355 -3.36 -28.55 13.06
CA VAL A 355 -3.05 -27.22 13.56
C VAL A 355 -3.41 -26.20 12.48
N ALA A 356 -3.98 -25.07 12.88
CA ALA A 356 -4.22 -23.96 11.96
C ALA A 356 -2.88 -23.41 11.45
N LEU A 357 -2.71 -23.39 10.13
CA LEU A 357 -1.51 -22.86 9.47
C LEU A 357 -1.75 -21.45 8.90
N GLY A 358 -2.99 -21.12 8.55
CA GLY A 358 -3.34 -19.80 8.06
C GLY A 358 -4.83 -19.66 7.75
N LYS A 359 -5.27 -18.42 7.59
CA LYS A 359 -6.64 -18.07 7.16
C LYS A 359 -6.58 -16.82 6.30
N GLY A 360 -7.19 -16.87 5.12
CA GLY A 360 -7.17 -15.80 4.13
C GLY A 360 -8.55 -15.53 3.52
N ALA A 361 -8.59 -14.77 2.44
CA ALA A 361 -9.84 -14.44 1.75
C ALA A 361 -10.45 -15.63 1.01
N SER A 362 -9.63 -16.56 0.55
CA SER A 362 -10.08 -17.72 -0.21
C SER A 362 -10.38 -18.95 0.66
N GLY A 363 -10.07 -18.93 1.97
CA GLY A 363 -10.26 -20.10 2.82
C GLY A 363 -9.36 -20.19 4.06
N SER A 364 -9.30 -21.37 4.65
CA SER A 364 -8.44 -21.70 5.80
C SER A 364 -7.49 -22.84 5.47
N VAL A 365 -6.28 -22.78 6.02
CA VAL A 365 -5.24 -23.79 5.85
C VAL A 365 -4.97 -24.46 7.18
N ARG A 366 -4.98 -25.80 7.19
CA ARG A 366 -4.67 -26.61 8.39
C ARG A 366 -3.68 -27.72 8.04
N SER A 367 -2.87 -28.15 9.01
CA SER A 367 -2.06 -29.35 8.84
C SER A 367 -2.92 -30.60 8.89
N ALA A 368 -2.51 -31.62 8.15
CA ALA A 368 -3.16 -32.93 8.14
C ALA A 368 -2.15 -34.02 7.72
N SER A 369 -2.62 -35.26 7.61
CA SER A 369 -1.91 -36.37 6.99
C SER A 369 -2.74 -36.94 5.83
N PHE A 370 -2.09 -37.19 4.69
CA PHE A 370 -2.71 -37.83 3.53
C PHE A 370 -1.83 -38.99 3.07
N LYS A 371 -2.42 -40.20 3.02
CA LYS A 371 -1.69 -41.44 2.72
C LYS A 371 -0.44 -41.63 3.60
N GLY A 372 -0.54 -41.29 4.89
CA GLY A 372 0.56 -41.37 5.85
C GLY A 372 1.64 -40.29 5.72
N THR A 373 1.47 -39.31 4.81
CA THR A 373 2.42 -38.22 4.61
C THR A 373 1.87 -36.91 5.18
N PRO A 374 2.66 -36.15 5.97
CA PRO A 374 2.26 -34.83 6.43
C PRO A 374 1.95 -33.89 5.25
N CYS A 375 0.79 -33.22 5.31
CA CYS A 375 0.31 -32.32 4.28
C CYS A 375 -0.30 -31.05 4.89
N ALA A 376 -0.56 -30.06 4.04
CA ALA A 376 -1.37 -28.89 4.35
C ALA A 376 -2.65 -28.95 3.52
N VAL A 377 -3.80 -28.70 4.15
CA VAL A 377 -5.11 -28.72 3.48
C VAL A 377 -5.67 -27.32 3.52
N LYS A 378 -5.89 -26.75 2.34
CA LYS A 378 -6.56 -25.47 2.16
C LYS A 378 -8.03 -25.75 1.84
N GLU A 379 -8.90 -25.57 2.83
CA GLU A 379 -10.35 -25.60 2.66
C GLU A 379 -10.79 -24.28 2.05
N LEU A 380 -11.44 -24.34 0.89
CA LEU A 380 -11.80 -23.19 0.08
C LEU A 380 -13.21 -22.71 0.39
N LEU A 381 -13.41 -21.39 0.35
CA LEU A 381 -14.74 -20.81 0.24
C LEU A 381 -15.21 -20.94 -1.21
N GLU A 382 -16.51 -21.22 -1.43
CA GLU A 382 -17.06 -21.35 -2.79
C GLU A 382 -16.71 -20.14 -3.67
N THR A 383 -16.78 -18.95 -3.09
CA THR A 383 -16.36 -17.68 -3.72
C THR A 383 -15.61 -16.82 -2.71
N SER A 384 -14.67 -16.03 -3.22
CA SER A 384 -13.86 -15.06 -2.47
C SER A 384 -13.68 -13.76 -3.25
N SER A 385 -12.95 -12.78 -2.70
CA SER A 385 -12.57 -11.60 -3.48
C SER A 385 -11.53 -11.88 -4.56
N ASP A 386 -10.93 -13.07 -4.54
CA ASP A 386 -9.79 -13.43 -5.37
C ASP A 386 -10.22 -14.38 -6.51
N GLY A 387 -11.27 -15.19 -6.30
CA GLY A 387 -11.79 -16.12 -7.30
C GLY A 387 -12.89 -17.03 -6.76
N ALA A 388 -13.39 -17.94 -7.60
CA ALA A 388 -14.23 -19.05 -7.16
C ALA A 388 -13.38 -20.31 -6.93
N ALA A 389 -13.77 -21.14 -5.96
CA ALA A 389 -13.02 -22.34 -5.60
C ALA A 389 -12.78 -23.28 -6.80
N ARG A 390 -13.78 -23.40 -7.69
CA ARG A 390 -13.68 -24.20 -8.91
C ARG A 390 -12.54 -23.77 -9.85
N ASP A 391 -12.23 -22.47 -9.92
CA ASP A 391 -11.14 -21.93 -10.74
C ASP A 391 -9.79 -22.32 -10.10
N GLU A 392 -9.66 -22.16 -8.79
CA GLU A 392 -8.46 -22.53 -8.04
C GLU A 392 -8.19 -24.05 -8.11
N LEU A 393 -9.23 -24.88 -7.95
CA LEU A 393 -9.14 -26.34 -8.13
C LEU A 393 -8.67 -26.71 -9.55
N ALA A 394 -9.24 -26.06 -10.58
CA ALA A 394 -8.85 -26.26 -11.97
C ALA A 394 -7.38 -25.89 -12.23
N VAL A 395 -6.91 -24.79 -11.63
CA VAL A 395 -5.50 -24.38 -11.70
C VAL A 395 -4.61 -25.44 -11.04
N HIS A 396 -4.94 -25.87 -9.82
CA HIS A 396 -4.17 -26.89 -9.10
C HIS A 396 -4.08 -28.22 -9.86
N GLU A 397 -5.15 -28.62 -10.54
CA GLU A 397 -5.16 -29.82 -11.39
C GLU A 397 -4.26 -29.66 -12.62
N ARG A 398 -4.20 -28.46 -13.19
CA ARG A 398 -3.45 -28.16 -14.42
C ARG A 398 -1.94 -28.01 -14.20
N VAL A 399 -1.54 -27.54 -13.03
CA VAL A 399 -0.13 -27.34 -12.65
C VAL A 399 0.46 -28.55 -11.93
N ALA A 400 -0.35 -29.56 -11.67
CA ALA A 400 0.09 -30.81 -11.07
C ALA A 400 0.84 -31.71 -12.06
N GLY A 401 1.69 -32.60 -11.52
CA GLY A 401 2.55 -33.51 -12.28
C GLY A 401 4.02 -33.18 -12.04
N GLU A 402 4.78 -32.91 -13.11
CA GLU A 402 6.15 -32.40 -13.07
C GLU A 402 6.17 -30.92 -12.65
N THR A 403 5.63 -30.64 -11.48
CA THR A 403 5.63 -29.32 -10.87
C THR A 403 7.07 -28.97 -10.45
N PRO A 404 7.62 -27.81 -10.85
CA PRO A 404 8.93 -27.35 -10.40
C PRO A 404 9.02 -27.30 -8.87
N SER A 405 10.22 -27.51 -8.33
CA SER A 405 10.47 -27.40 -6.88
C SER A 405 10.18 -25.99 -6.32
N THR A 406 10.08 -24.99 -7.19
CA THR A 406 9.78 -23.58 -6.89
C THR A 406 8.28 -23.26 -6.79
N LEU A 407 7.41 -24.24 -6.95
CA LEU A 407 5.98 -24.14 -6.64
C LEU A 407 5.62 -25.06 -5.46
N ILE A 408 4.60 -24.68 -4.69
CA ILE A 408 3.99 -25.59 -3.72
C ILE A 408 3.30 -26.73 -4.48
N LYS A 409 3.70 -27.97 -4.19
CA LYS A 409 3.20 -29.17 -4.84
C LYS A 409 1.77 -29.49 -4.40
N THR A 410 0.87 -29.64 -5.38
CA THR A 410 -0.45 -30.24 -5.20
C THR A 410 -0.32 -31.75 -5.03
N LEU A 411 -0.87 -32.31 -3.95
CA LEU A 411 -0.93 -33.75 -3.68
C LEU A 411 -2.27 -34.35 -4.08
N ALA A 412 -3.37 -33.62 -3.86
CA ALA A 412 -4.71 -34.00 -4.25
C ALA A 412 -5.65 -32.79 -4.29
N ILE A 413 -6.78 -32.93 -4.97
CA ILE A 413 -7.89 -31.98 -4.93
C ILE A 413 -9.15 -32.66 -4.39
N ILE A 414 -10.01 -31.89 -3.73
CA ILE A 414 -11.30 -32.34 -3.21
C ILE A 414 -12.34 -31.35 -3.75
N ARG A 415 -13.39 -31.83 -4.40
CA ARG A 415 -14.45 -30.97 -4.97
C ARG A 415 -15.53 -30.63 -3.94
N GLU A 416 -15.82 -31.55 -3.02
CA GLU A 416 -16.92 -31.41 -2.06
C GLU A 416 -16.53 -31.90 -0.65
N PRO A 417 -16.50 -31.00 0.37
CA PRO A 417 -16.39 -29.55 0.20
C PRO A 417 -15.07 -29.17 -0.52
N PRO A 418 -15.02 -28.05 -1.24
CA PRO A 418 -13.86 -27.72 -2.07
C PRO A 418 -12.61 -27.50 -1.22
N ALA A 419 -11.55 -28.26 -1.52
CA ALA A 419 -10.28 -28.15 -0.82
C ALA A 419 -9.10 -28.62 -1.67
N VAL A 420 -7.91 -28.12 -1.36
CA VAL A 420 -6.65 -28.53 -1.99
C VAL A 420 -5.75 -29.15 -0.92
N VAL A 421 -5.21 -30.32 -1.21
CA VAL A 421 -4.20 -30.99 -0.39
C VAL A 421 -2.83 -30.70 -1.00
N MET A 422 -1.94 -30.09 -0.23
CA MET A 422 -0.63 -29.61 -0.66
C MET A 422 0.47 -30.23 0.18
N GLU A 423 1.70 -30.22 -0.32
CA GLU A 423 2.86 -30.55 0.50
C GLU A 423 2.93 -29.67 1.75
N ARG A 424 3.36 -30.26 2.87
CA ARG A 424 3.63 -29.51 4.08
C ARG A 424 5.06 -28.98 4.02
N LEU A 425 5.22 -27.67 4.10
CA LEU A 425 6.54 -27.05 4.14
C LEU A 425 7.25 -27.28 5.48
N THR A 426 8.57 -27.17 5.46
CA THR A 426 9.42 -27.29 6.65
C THR A 426 9.11 -26.20 7.68
N LYS A 427 9.37 -26.46 8.96
CA LYS A 427 9.13 -25.49 10.05
C LYS A 427 9.88 -24.15 9.90
N ASN A 428 10.93 -24.10 9.08
CA ASN A 428 11.74 -22.90 8.86
C ASN A 428 11.25 -22.05 7.68
N ALA A 429 10.23 -22.52 6.93
CA ALA A 429 9.68 -21.75 5.83
C ALA A 429 9.02 -20.49 6.38
N ARG A 430 9.31 -19.35 5.73
CA ARG A 430 8.76 -18.04 6.09
C ARG A 430 8.36 -17.26 4.86
N ASP A 431 7.41 -16.35 5.01
CA ASP A 431 7.11 -15.38 3.96
C ASP A 431 8.35 -14.50 3.71
N LEU A 432 8.63 -14.18 2.45
CA LEU A 432 9.72 -13.28 2.08
C LEU A 432 9.48 -11.87 2.64
N ALA A 433 8.21 -11.45 2.67
CA ALA A 433 7.80 -10.12 3.09
C ALA A 433 6.40 -10.13 3.72
N ARG A 434 6.04 -9.04 4.41
CA ARG A 434 4.68 -8.77 4.91
C ARG A 434 3.83 -8.08 3.83
N PRO A 435 2.52 -8.32 3.78
CA PRO A 435 1.64 -7.75 2.75
C PRO A 435 1.56 -6.21 2.81
N PRO A 436 1.21 -5.49 1.71
CA PRO A 436 1.09 -4.03 1.66
C PRO A 436 0.06 -3.47 2.67
N THR A 437 0.22 -2.22 3.14
CA THR A 437 -0.80 -1.58 3.99
C THR A 437 -1.92 -1.00 3.11
N ILE A 438 -2.77 -0.16 3.68
CA ILE A 438 -3.64 0.70 2.89
C ILE A 438 -2.85 1.76 2.10
N ILE A 439 -1.61 2.07 2.49
CA ILE A 439 -0.73 3.09 1.86
C ILE A 439 -0.11 2.56 0.57
N GLU A 440 0.52 1.40 0.65
CA GLU A 440 1.10 0.72 -0.50
C GLU A 440 0.01 -0.03 -1.29
N VAL A 441 0.24 -0.22 -2.59
CA VAL A 441 -0.59 -1.11 -3.43
C VAL A 441 0.28 -2.25 -3.90
N THR A 442 1.37 -1.90 -4.58
CA THR A 442 2.24 -2.88 -5.23
C THR A 442 3.38 -3.38 -4.38
N ARG A 443 3.71 -2.69 -3.29
CA ARG A 443 4.95 -2.92 -2.57
C ARG A 443 4.72 -3.60 -1.23
N ASP A 444 5.44 -4.69 -1.01
CA ASP A 444 5.43 -5.41 0.25
C ASP A 444 6.32 -4.70 1.28
N ARG A 445 6.08 -5.04 2.55
CA ARG A 445 6.85 -4.53 3.68
C ARG A 445 7.84 -5.59 4.16
N TYR A 446 9.05 -5.15 4.44
CA TYR A 446 10.11 -6.01 4.96
C TYR A 446 10.46 -5.53 6.37
N GLU A 447 11.16 -6.35 7.15
CA GLU A 447 11.62 -5.90 8.47
C GLU A 447 12.63 -4.75 8.33
N ASP A 448 12.66 -3.87 9.33
CA ASP A 448 13.61 -2.77 9.35
C ASP A 448 15.03 -3.31 9.35
N GLY A 449 15.83 -2.88 8.37
CA GLY A 449 17.20 -3.36 8.24
C GLY A 449 17.33 -4.76 7.61
N GLU A 450 16.26 -5.38 7.08
CA GLU A 450 16.38 -6.66 6.37
C GLU A 450 17.32 -6.53 5.16
N ARG A 451 18.26 -7.47 5.02
CA ARG A 451 19.30 -7.49 3.99
C ARG A 451 19.46 -8.88 3.41
N PHE A 452 19.83 -8.92 2.13
CA PHE A 452 20.05 -10.17 1.39
C PHE A 452 21.47 -10.23 0.83
N SER A 453 22.03 -11.44 0.78
CA SER A 453 23.27 -11.69 0.04
C SER A 453 22.97 -11.77 -1.47
N SER A 454 23.96 -11.50 -2.32
CA SER A 454 23.82 -11.65 -3.76
C SER A 454 23.37 -13.06 -4.17
N ALA A 455 23.98 -14.09 -3.57
CA ALA A 455 23.67 -15.48 -3.88
C ALA A 455 22.21 -15.83 -3.50
N PHE A 456 21.74 -15.35 -2.35
CA PHE A 456 20.34 -15.49 -1.94
C PHE A 456 19.40 -14.83 -2.95
N SER A 457 19.66 -13.57 -3.30
CA SER A 457 18.80 -12.81 -4.20
C SER A 457 18.72 -13.40 -5.60
N ILE A 458 19.85 -13.87 -6.15
CA ILE A 458 19.89 -14.50 -7.47
C ILE A 458 19.12 -15.82 -7.46
N THR A 459 19.35 -16.68 -6.46
CA THR A 459 18.66 -17.97 -6.33
C THR A 459 17.14 -17.77 -6.22
N LEU A 460 16.72 -16.84 -5.36
CA LEU A 460 15.32 -16.49 -5.14
C LEU A 460 14.65 -16.01 -6.43
N LEU A 461 15.21 -14.98 -7.06
CA LEU A 461 14.58 -14.34 -8.22
C LEU A 461 14.57 -15.27 -9.44
N LYS A 462 15.62 -16.07 -9.64
CA LYS A 462 15.67 -17.07 -10.71
C LYS A 462 14.62 -18.17 -10.47
N GLY A 463 14.50 -18.69 -9.26
CA GLY A 463 13.52 -19.71 -8.92
C GLY A 463 12.07 -19.23 -9.12
N LEU A 464 11.78 -17.97 -8.73
CA LEU A 464 10.47 -17.35 -8.96
C LEU A 464 10.19 -17.13 -10.46
N ALA A 465 11.16 -16.65 -11.23
CA ALA A 465 11.00 -16.49 -12.67
C ALA A 465 10.76 -17.84 -13.37
N GLU A 466 11.41 -18.92 -12.91
CA GLU A 466 11.19 -20.29 -13.41
C GLU A 466 9.79 -20.82 -13.06
N ALA A 467 9.31 -20.56 -11.83
CA ALA A 467 7.95 -20.89 -11.41
C ALA A 467 6.90 -20.20 -12.28
N LEU A 468 7.04 -18.89 -12.49
CA LEU A 468 6.11 -18.10 -13.31
C LEU A 468 6.18 -18.50 -14.79
N ARG A 469 7.38 -18.76 -15.34
CA ARG A 469 7.55 -19.32 -16.68
C ARG A 469 6.78 -20.63 -16.85
N TYR A 470 6.84 -21.51 -15.85
CA TYR A 470 6.10 -22.78 -15.85
C TYR A 470 4.59 -22.54 -15.84
N LEU A 471 4.06 -21.68 -14.96
CA LEU A 471 2.64 -21.35 -14.93
C LEU A 471 2.13 -20.83 -16.28
N HIS A 472 2.85 -19.89 -16.88
CA HIS A 472 2.50 -19.36 -18.19
C HIS A 472 2.60 -20.39 -19.32
N SER A 473 3.50 -21.38 -19.22
CA SER A 473 3.54 -22.52 -20.16
C SER A 473 2.26 -23.37 -20.10
N LYS A 474 1.58 -23.39 -18.94
CA LYS A 474 0.28 -24.04 -18.73
C LYS A 474 -0.92 -23.10 -18.99
N ARG A 475 -0.66 -21.86 -19.41
CA ARG A 475 -1.64 -20.77 -19.57
C ARG A 475 -2.39 -20.46 -18.27
N VAL A 476 -1.68 -20.53 -17.15
CA VAL A 476 -2.17 -20.15 -15.83
C VAL A 476 -1.49 -18.84 -15.43
N ALA A 477 -2.27 -17.87 -14.98
CA ALA A 477 -1.76 -16.68 -14.34
C ALA A 477 -1.87 -16.87 -12.82
N HIS A 478 -0.86 -16.45 -12.06
CA HIS A 478 -0.92 -16.51 -10.60
C HIS A 478 -1.87 -15.44 -10.04
N GLY A 479 -1.84 -14.23 -10.61
CA GLY A 479 -2.75 -13.13 -10.28
C GLY A 479 -2.44 -12.37 -8.99
N ASP A 480 -1.45 -12.81 -8.20
CA ASP A 480 -1.07 -12.20 -6.91
C ASP A 480 0.42 -12.40 -6.59
N VAL A 481 1.29 -12.15 -7.58
CA VAL A 481 2.75 -12.29 -7.42
C VAL A 481 3.29 -11.22 -6.47
N TYR A 482 3.63 -11.64 -5.26
CA TYR A 482 4.13 -10.80 -4.17
C TYR A 482 5.18 -11.55 -3.34
N GLY A 483 5.98 -10.81 -2.58
CA GLY A 483 6.88 -11.37 -1.57
C GLY A 483 6.12 -12.06 -0.43
N HIS A 484 4.96 -11.54 -0.02
CA HIS A 484 4.15 -12.21 1.01
C HIS A 484 3.50 -13.54 0.56
N ASN A 485 3.47 -13.81 -0.75
CA ASN A 485 3.05 -15.09 -1.32
C ASN A 485 4.26 -15.97 -1.72
N THR A 486 5.47 -15.53 -1.37
CA THR A 486 6.73 -16.25 -1.64
C THR A 486 7.28 -16.81 -0.33
N LEU A 487 7.34 -18.14 -0.21
CA LEU A 487 7.82 -18.83 0.97
C LEU A 487 9.30 -19.21 0.81
N VAL A 488 10.17 -18.51 1.53
CA VAL A 488 11.61 -18.78 1.60
C VAL A 488 11.85 -19.99 2.50
N LEU A 489 12.55 -21.00 1.99
CA LEU A 489 12.75 -22.27 2.67
C LEU A 489 13.99 -22.28 3.57
N ASP A 490 15.04 -21.58 3.15
CA ASP A 490 16.32 -21.52 3.84
C ASP A 490 17.15 -20.28 3.44
N SER A 491 18.36 -20.18 4.01
CA SER A 491 19.30 -19.08 3.76
C SER A 491 19.94 -19.06 2.37
N THR A 492 19.73 -20.08 1.53
CA THR A 492 20.27 -20.11 0.16
C THR A 492 19.46 -19.27 -0.82
N GLY A 493 18.22 -18.90 -0.45
CA GLY A 493 17.27 -18.23 -1.33
C GLY A 493 16.33 -19.20 -2.05
N ALA A 494 16.41 -20.50 -1.77
CA ALA A 494 15.41 -21.47 -2.20
C ALA A 494 14.02 -21.03 -1.70
N ALA A 495 13.07 -20.90 -2.62
CA ALA A 495 11.72 -20.43 -2.31
C ALA A 495 10.67 -21.16 -3.12
N LYS A 496 9.45 -21.17 -2.59
CA LYS A 496 8.25 -21.67 -3.25
C LYS A 496 7.22 -20.56 -3.37
N LEU A 497 6.69 -20.37 -4.57
CA LEU A 497 5.54 -19.51 -4.80
C LEU A 497 4.26 -20.31 -4.48
N GLY A 498 3.36 -19.68 -3.73
CA GLY A 498 2.11 -20.28 -3.27
C GLY A 498 0.94 -19.29 -3.29
N ASP A 499 -0.21 -19.78 -2.81
CA ASP A 499 -1.50 -19.09 -2.83
C ASP A 499 -2.08 -18.82 -4.22
N PHE A 500 -2.81 -19.81 -4.74
CA PHE A 500 -3.48 -19.75 -6.03
C PHE A 500 -4.88 -19.12 -5.96
N GLY A 501 -5.23 -18.41 -4.88
CA GLY A 501 -6.58 -17.85 -4.68
C GLY A 501 -7.02 -16.87 -5.77
N ALA A 502 -6.10 -16.08 -6.32
CA ALA A 502 -6.35 -15.13 -7.41
C ALA A 502 -6.03 -15.70 -8.80
N SER A 503 -5.57 -16.95 -8.86
CA SER A 503 -5.09 -17.55 -10.09
C SER A 503 -6.23 -17.90 -11.03
N PHE A 504 -5.96 -17.89 -12.34
CA PHE A 504 -6.95 -18.26 -13.33
C PHE A 504 -6.30 -18.84 -14.58
N TYR A 505 -7.03 -19.73 -15.25
CA TYR A 505 -6.66 -20.26 -16.55
C TYR A 505 -7.12 -19.30 -17.66
N TYR A 506 -6.20 -18.95 -18.56
CA TYR A 506 -6.45 -17.97 -19.62
C TYR A 506 -6.18 -18.52 -21.03
N GLY A 507 -6.00 -19.84 -21.17
CA GLY A 507 -5.63 -20.46 -22.44
C GLY A 507 -6.70 -20.39 -23.55
N GLU A 508 -7.94 -20.07 -23.20
CA GLU A 508 -9.05 -19.86 -24.14
C GLU A 508 -9.08 -18.44 -24.73
N LEU A 509 -8.32 -17.50 -24.16
CA LEU A 509 -8.27 -16.12 -24.65
C LEU A 509 -7.47 -16.00 -25.96
N ALA A 510 -7.70 -14.93 -26.71
CA ALA A 510 -6.93 -14.63 -27.90
C ALA A 510 -5.42 -14.52 -27.60
N PRO A 511 -4.51 -14.92 -28.52
CA PRO A 511 -3.07 -14.88 -28.29
C PRO A 511 -2.50 -13.51 -27.87
N SER A 512 -3.13 -12.40 -28.30
CA SER A 512 -2.76 -11.04 -27.85
C SER A 512 -2.98 -10.85 -26.36
N ALA A 513 -4.17 -11.21 -25.87
CA ALA A 513 -4.53 -11.14 -24.45
C ALA A 513 -3.67 -12.08 -23.61
N GLN A 514 -3.41 -13.31 -24.09
CA GLN A 514 -2.52 -14.26 -23.42
C GLN A 514 -1.12 -13.67 -23.20
N ARG A 515 -0.55 -13.00 -24.22
CA ARG A 515 0.74 -12.30 -24.10
C ARG A 515 0.66 -11.17 -23.09
N LEU A 516 -0.38 -10.34 -23.13
CA LEU A 516 -0.52 -9.20 -22.22
C LEU A 516 -0.69 -9.63 -20.76
N ILE A 517 -1.40 -10.73 -20.48
CA ILE A 517 -1.51 -11.29 -19.13
C ILE A 517 -0.13 -11.66 -18.58
N GLU A 518 0.71 -12.33 -19.37
CA GLU A 518 2.11 -12.58 -19.01
C GLU A 518 2.85 -11.26 -18.69
N ARG A 519 2.65 -10.20 -19.50
CA ARG A 519 3.30 -8.90 -19.27
C ARG A 519 2.81 -8.15 -18.03
N VAL A 520 1.59 -8.43 -17.57
CA VAL A 520 1.10 -7.93 -16.28
C VAL A 520 1.87 -8.61 -15.14
N GLU A 521 2.02 -9.94 -15.16
CA GLU A 521 2.76 -10.68 -14.12
C GLU A 521 4.28 -10.41 -14.16
N VAL A 522 4.86 -10.19 -15.35
CA VAL A 522 6.25 -9.72 -15.49
C VAL A 522 6.45 -8.41 -14.73
N ARG A 523 5.47 -7.49 -14.79
CA ARG A 523 5.56 -6.24 -14.04
C ARG A 523 5.50 -6.48 -12.53
N ALA A 524 4.62 -7.36 -12.06
CA ALA A 524 4.55 -7.74 -10.64
C ALA A 524 5.88 -8.33 -10.17
N PHE A 525 6.47 -9.24 -10.95
CA PHE A 525 7.82 -9.76 -10.71
C PHE A 525 8.87 -8.64 -10.67
N GLY A 526 8.80 -7.66 -11.58
CA GLY A 526 9.68 -6.50 -11.59
C GLY A 526 9.62 -5.68 -10.30
N VAL A 527 8.43 -5.50 -9.71
CA VAL A 527 8.28 -4.82 -8.42
C VAL A 527 9.01 -5.60 -7.32
N LEU A 528 8.76 -6.91 -7.21
CA LEU A 528 9.42 -7.79 -6.25
C LEU A 528 10.94 -7.81 -6.46
N CYS A 529 11.39 -7.89 -7.71
CA CYS A 529 12.80 -7.84 -8.09
C CYS A 529 13.48 -6.56 -7.58
N ALA A 530 12.86 -5.40 -7.78
CA ALA A 530 13.38 -4.13 -7.25
C ALA A 530 13.44 -4.11 -5.71
N GLU A 531 12.42 -4.67 -5.05
CA GLU A 531 12.40 -4.77 -3.58
C GLU A 531 13.54 -5.64 -3.04
N VAL A 532 13.79 -6.79 -3.67
CA VAL A 532 14.90 -7.68 -3.30
C VAL A 532 16.26 -7.02 -3.62
N ALA A 533 16.41 -6.45 -4.82
CA ALA A 533 17.67 -5.85 -5.28
C ALA A 533 18.11 -4.69 -4.38
N THR A 534 17.19 -3.79 -4.00
CA THR A 534 17.50 -2.65 -3.12
C THR A 534 17.98 -3.04 -1.72
N ARG A 535 17.83 -4.31 -1.33
CA ARG A 535 18.23 -4.86 -0.02
C ARG A 535 19.56 -5.64 -0.06
N ILE A 536 20.21 -5.74 -1.22
CA ILE A 536 21.51 -6.40 -1.36
C ILE A 536 22.62 -5.56 -0.71
N VAL A 537 23.49 -6.21 0.08
CA VAL A 537 24.65 -5.58 0.73
C VAL A 537 25.96 -6.07 0.12
N GLY A 538 26.92 -5.17 -0.07
CA GLY A 538 28.30 -5.53 -0.41
C GLY A 538 28.56 -5.93 -1.88
N ALA A 539 27.56 -5.86 -2.75
CA ALA A 539 27.68 -6.28 -4.16
C ALA A 539 26.95 -5.34 -5.14
N ALA A 540 27.54 -4.16 -5.36
CA ALA A 540 26.94 -3.13 -6.22
C ALA A 540 26.66 -3.62 -7.65
N ALA A 541 27.61 -4.33 -8.28
CA ALA A 541 27.43 -4.83 -9.65
C ALA A 541 26.23 -5.78 -9.78
N THR A 542 26.08 -6.74 -8.85
CA THR A 542 24.91 -7.65 -8.84
C THR A 542 23.61 -6.88 -8.62
N ARG A 543 23.60 -5.96 -7.65
CA ARG A 543 22.44 -5.11 -7.37
C ARG A 543 22.02 -4.33 -8.61
N ASP A 544 22.98 -3.68 -9.28
CA ASP A 544 22.71 -2.81 -10.41
C ASP A 544 22.22 -3.62 -11.63
N ARG A 545 22.73 -4.85 -11.83
CA ARG A 545 22.20 -5.80 -12.83
C ARG A 545 20.76 -6.22 -12.53
N LEU A 546 20.45 -6.53 -11.27
CA LEU A 546 19.08 -6.91 -10.87
C LEU A 546 18.10 -5.73 -10.97
N LEU A 547 18.56 -4.51 -10.66
CA LEU A 547 17.77 -3.29 -10.88
C LEU A 547 17.51 -3.07 -12.37
N ALA A 548 18.49 -3.33 -13.26
CA ALA A 548 18.26 -3.27 -14.70
C ALA A 548 17.20 -4.30 -15.17
N VAL A 549 17.24 -5.53 -14.65
CA VAL A 549 16.19 -6.53 -14.91
C VAL A 549 14.83 -6.04 -14.41
N ALA A 550 14.78 -5.41 -13.23
CA ALA A 550 13.54 -4.83 -12.72
C ALA A 550 13.03 -3.68 -13.60
N ASP A 551 13.91 -2.80 -14.08
CA ASP A 551 13.54 -1.69 -14.96
C ASP A 551 12.97 -2.17 -16.31
N ASP A 552 13.51 -3.25 -16.87
CA ASP A 552 12.95 -3.90 -18.07
C ASP A 552 11.54 -4.47 -17.83
N CYS A 553 11.29 -5.02 -16.62
CA CYS A 553 9.96 -5.48 -16.22
C CYS A 553 8.97 -4.34 -15.97
N LEU A 554 9.45 -3.17 -15.55
CA LEU A 554 8.64 -2.03 -15.11
C LEU A 554 8.30 -1.03 -16.23
N GLN A 555 8.60 -1.37 -17.50
CA GLN A 555 8.29 -0.55 -18.66
C GLN A 555 6.80 -0.16 -18.72
N GLY A 556 6.57 1.11 -19.08
CA GLY A 556 5.22 1.67 -19.22
C GLY A 556 4.45 1.08 -20.40
N ASP A 557 5.13 0.75 -21.50
CA ASP A 557 4.53 -0.06 -22.55
C ASP A 557 4.53 -1.53 -22.12
N ALA A 558 3.34 -2.08 -21.89
CA ALA A 558 3.18 -3.48 -21.51
C ALA A 558 3.79 -4.44 -22.54
N ALA A 559 3.75 -4.11 -23.84
CA ALA A 559 4.30 -4.97 -24.89
C ALA A 559 5.83 -5.00 -24.90
N ALA A 560 6.48 -3.96 -24.38
CA ALA A 560 7.95 -3.84 -24.31
C ALA A 560 8.57 -4.66 -23.16
N ARG A 561 7.77 -5.05 -22.15
CA ARG A 561 8.23 -5.88 -21.03
C ARG A 561 8.73 -7.23 -21.55
N PRO A 562 9.79 -7.84 -20.98
CA PRO A 562 10.33 -9.15 -21.40
C PRO A 562 9.37 -10.30 -21.10
N SER A 563 9.58 -11.49 -21.69
CA SER A 563 8.82 -12.70 -21.33
C SER A 563 9.51 -13.38 -20.16
N PHE A 564 8.82 -14.26 -19.45
CA PHE A 564 9.49 -15.03 -18.38
C PHE A 564 10.60 -15.93 -18.93
N GLU A 565 10.49 -16.41 -20.17
CA GLU A 565 11.58 -17.12 -20.85
C GLU A 565 12.84 -16.26 -20.97
N ARG A 566 12.70 -14.99 -21.40
CA ARG A 566 13.83 -14.04 -21.47
C ARG A 566 14.36 -13.68 -20.09
N LEU A 567 13.48 -13.55 -19.09
CA LEU A 567 13.88 -13.22 -17.72
C LEU A 567 14.71 -14.33 -17.07
N VAL A 568 14.32 -15.60 -17.25
CA VAL A 568 15.10 -16.74 -16.74
C VAL A 568 16.51 -16.74 -17.35
N ALA A 569 16.63 -16.46 -18.66
CA ALA A 569 17.93 -16.33 -19.32
C ALA A 569 18.75 -15.13 -18.79
N ALA A 570 18.11 -13.97 -18.62
CA ALA A 570 18.77 -12.76 -18.09
C ALA A 570 19.29 -12.97 -16.67
N LEU A 571 18.48 -13.56 -15.79
CA LEU A 571 18.85 -13.86 -14.40
C LEU A 571 19.97 -14.92 -14.31
N GLY A 572 20.04 -15.84 -15.28
CA GLY A 572 21.15 -16.79 -15.40
C GLY A 572 22.52 -16.14 -15.64
N ASN A 573 22.55 -14.93 -16.20
CA ASN A 573 23.77 -14.19 -16.55
C ASN A 573 24.15 -13.10 -15.53
N VAL A 574 23.49 -13.05 -14.37
CA VAL A 574 23.71 -11.99 -13.37
C VAL A 574 25.02 -12.17 -12.58
N ASN A 575 25.60 -13.37 -12.56
CA ASN A 575 26.84 -13.70 -11.83
C ASN A 575 28.08 -12.93 -12.30
#